data_AF-X1H946-F1
#
_entry.id   AF-X1H946-F1
#
_cell.length_a   1.000
_cell.length_b   1.000
_cell.length_c   1.000
_cell.angle_alpha   90.00
_cell.angle_beta   90.00
_cell.angle_gamma   90.00
#
_symmetry.space_group_name_H-M   'P 1'
#
loop_
_entity.id
_entity.type
_entity.pdbx_description
1 polymer ?
#
loop_
_entity_poly.entity_id
_entity_poly.type
_entity_poly.pdbx_seq_one_letter_code
_entity_poly.pdbx_strand_id
1 'polypeptide(L)'
;ENGGFVINGAERVIVNQLIRSPGIYFDEEKNENSKSLYKFKIIPNRGSWLEFGFDSSDMIYVRIDKKRKIPATTLLRALGYENNEEIMELFDYEEIVKTTLEKDNSANEKEAL
;
A
#
# COMPACT_ATOMS: atom_id res chain seq x y z
N GLU A 1 -2.22 0.68 -45.60
CA GLU A 1 -3.17 0.85 -44.48
C GLU A 1 -2.40 1.38 -43.29
N ASN A 2 -2.70 2.61 -42.84
CA ASN A 2 -1.79 3.45 -42.03
C ASN A 2 -1.76 3.12 -40.53
N GLY A 3 -2.33 1.99 -40.08
CA GLY A 3 -2.41 1.65 -38.65
C GLY A 3 -3.31 2.57 -37.81
N GLY A 4 -4.12 3.41 -38.47
CA GLY A 4 -5.12 4.28 -37.85
C GLY A 4 -6.47 3.58 -37.62
N PHE A 5 -7.26 4.14 -36.71
CA PHE A 5 -8.61 3.69 -36.37
C PHE A 5 -9.62 4.80 -36.64
N VAL A 6 -10.77 4.47 -37.26
CA VAL A 6 -11.86 5.42 -37.42
C VAL A 6 -12.80 5.31 -36.23
N ILE A 7 -12.91 6.38 -35.43
CA ILE A 7 -13.79 6.46 -34.26
C ILE A 7 -14.76 7.63 -34.49
N ASN A 8 -16.05 7.32 -34.65
CA ASN A 8 -17.11 8.28 -34.96
C ASN A 8 -16.82 9.13 -36.22
N GLY A 9 -16.29 8.50 -37.28
CA GLY A 9 -16.00 9.17 -38.55
C GLY A 9 -14.70 9.97 -38.59
N ALA A 10 -13.97 10.07 -37.48
CA ALA A 10 -12.66 10.70 -37.42
C ALA A 10 -11.54 9.65 -37.33
N GLU A 11 -10.46 9.83 -38.09
CA GLU A 11 -9.25 9.01 -37.98
C GLU A 11 -8.48 9.36 -36.70
N ARG A 12 -8.05 8.34 -35.98
CA ARG A 12 -7.30 8.42 -34.73
C ARG A 12 -6.15 7.41 -34.74
N VAL A 13 -5.11 7.72 -33.98
CA VAL A 13 -3.94 6.85 -33.80
C VAL A 13 -3.80 6.49 -32.33
N ILE A 14 -3.58 5.20 -32.04
CA ILE A 14 -3.28 4.73 -30.68
C ILE A 14 -1.79 4.92 -30.41
N VAL A 15 -1.48 5.50 -29.25
CA VAL A 15 -0.10 5.72 -28.81
C VAL A 15 0.21 4.80 -27.64
N ASN A 16 1.36 4.14 -27.70
CA ASN A 16 1.85 3.32 -26.60
C ASN A 16 2.22 4.21 -25.41
N GLN A 17 1.74 3.84 -24.23
CA GLN A 17 2.09 4.52 -22.98
C GLN A 17 3.28 3.84 -22.32
N LEU A 18 4.16 4.63 -21.71
CA LEU A 18 5.16 4.13 -20.78
C LEU A 18 4.54 4.08 -19.38
N ILE A 19 4.44 2.87 -18.82
CA ILE A 19 3.97 2.63 -17.46
C ILE A 19 5.08 2.00 -16.63
N ARG A 20 4.98 2.10 -15.29
CA ARG A 20 5.91 1.42 -14.39
C ARG A 20 5.79 -0.09 -14.58
N SER A 21 6.93 -0.77 -14.62
CA SER A 21 6.98 -2.23 -14.62
C SER A 21 6.43 -2.79 -13.30
N PRO A 22 5.87 -4.01 -13.29
CA PRO A 22 5.51 -4.69 -12.05
C PRO A 22 6.72 -4.82 -11.13
N GLY A 23 6.54 -4.61 -9.83
CA GLY A 23 7.62 -4.68 -8.85
C GLY A 23 7.34 -3.95 -7.55
N ILE A 24 8.36 -3.91 -6.71
CA ILE A 24 8.36 -3.19 -5.42
C ILE A 24 9.22 -1.93 -5.58
N TYR A 25 8.64 -0.77 -5.31
CA TYR A 25 9.29 0.52 -5.42
C TYR A 25 9.39 1.16 -4.05
N PHE A 26 10.60 1.50 -3.62
CA PHE A 26 10.86 2.22 -2.37
C PHE A 26 11.05 3.71 -2.66
N ASP A 27 10.63 4.54 -1.72
CA ASP A 27 10.70 5.99 -1.83
C ASP A 27 10.91 6.61 -0.42
N GLU A 28 11.53 7.78 -0.38
CA GLU A 28 11.84 8.52 0.84
C GLU A 28 11.37 9.96 0.67
N GLU A 29 10.46 10.42 1.54
CA GLU A 29 9.98 11.79 1.57
C GLU A 29 10.46 12.49 2.84
N LYS A 30 11.05 13.68 2.69
CA LYS A 30 11.38 14.52 3.85
C LYS A 30 10.15 15.30 4.27
N ASN A 31 9.74 15.13 5.51
CA ASN A 31 8.68 15.94 6.09
C ASN A 31 9.20 17.36 6.44
N GLU A 32 8.30 18.30 6.73
CA GLU A 32 8.65 19.69 7.08
C GLU A 32 9.63 19.78 8.27
N ASN A 33 9.58 18.81 9.17
CA ASN A 33 10.48 18.67 10.32
C ASN A 33 11.83 18.00 9.99
N SER A 34 12.18 17.84 8.71
CA SER A 34 13.39 17.13 8.24
C SER A 34 13.49 15.64 8.63
N LYS A 35 12.40 15.05 9.15
CA LYS A 35 12.30 13.60 9.38
C LYS A 35 12.02 12.92 8.05
N SER A 36 12.85 11.94 7.69
CA SER A 36 12.63 11.08 6.53
C SER A 36 11.48 10.10 6.80
N LEU A 37 10.50 10.08 5.92
CA LEU A 37 9.40 9.13 5.89
C LEU A 37 9.61 8.17 4.72
N TYR A 38 9.80 6.90 5.05
CA TYR A 38 9.93 5.85 4.05
C TYR A 38 8.57 5.33 3.64
N LYS A 39 8.44 4.97 2.36
CA LYS A 39 7.25 4.32 1.82
C LYS A 39 7.65 3.33 0.74
N PHE A 40 6.80 2.34 0.51
CA PHE A 40 6.98 1.45 -0.62
C PHE A 40 5.66 1.10 -1.29
N LYS A 41 5.72 0.76 -2.57
CA LYS A 41 4.56 0.36 -3.36
C LYS A 41 4.80 -0.98 -4.03
N ILE A 42 3.84 -1.87 -3.90
CA ILE A 42 3.78 -3.12 -4.66
C ILE A 42 2.84 -2.89 -5.84
N ILE A 43 3.41 -2.91 -7.04
CA ILE A 43 2.69 -2.71 -8.30
C ILE A 43 2.60 -4.06 -9.00
N PRO A 44 1.43 -4.70 -9.07
CA PRO A 44 1.26 -5.94 -9.80
C PRO A 44 1.12 -5.68 -11.31
N ASN A 45 1.32 -6.73 -12.12
CA ASN A 45 0.99 -6.69 -13.55
C ASN A 45 -0.52 -6.56 -13.80
N ARG A 46 -1.32 -7.14 -12.90
CA ARG A 46 -2.78 -7.05 -12.90
C ARG A 46 -3.29 -7.14 -11.47
N GLY A 47 -4.27 -6.32 -11.12
CA GLY A 47 -4.91 -6.32 -9.81
C GLY A 47 -4.53 -5.12 -8.96
N SER A 48 -4.75 -5.27 -7.66
CA SER A 48 -4.75 -4.16 -6.73
C SER A 48 -3.35 -3.69 -6.33
N TRP A 49 -3.18 -2.38 -6.20
CA TRP A 49 -1.93 -1.80 -5.71
C TRP A 49 -1.92 -1.79 -4.18
N LEU A 50 -0.78 -2.13 -3.59
CA LEU A 50 -0.53 -1.97 -2.16
C LEU A 50 0.49 -0.87 -1.95
N GLU A 51 0.16 0.12 -1.14
CA GLU A 51 1.08 1.19 -0.74
C GLU A 51 1.25 1.16 0.78
N PHE A 52 2.49 1.09 1.24
CA PHE A 52 2.86 1.11 2.64
C PHE A 52 3.68 2.35 2.96
N GLY A 53 3.66 2.78 4.22
CA GLY A 53 4.54 3.83 4.70
C GLY A 53 4.23 4.20 6.14
N PHE A 54 4.87 5.27 6.60
CA PHE A 54 4.69 5.81 7.94
C PHE A 54 3.85 7.09 7.90
N ASP A 55 2.95 7.26 8.88
CA ASP A 55 2.26 8.53 9.08
C ASP A 55 3.02 9.45 10.06
N SER A 56 2.47 10.65 10.31
CA SER A 56 3.06 11.62 11.23
C SER A 56 3.07 11.18 12.70
N SER A 57 2.34 10.11 13.02
CA SER A 57 2.20 9.57 14.36
C SER A 57 2.96 8.25 14.51
N ASP A 58 3.90 7.96 13.61
CA ASP A 58 4.71 6.73 13.56
C ASP A 58 3.89 5.42 13.47
N MET A 59 2.69 5.47 12.88
CA MET A 59 1.93 4.28 12.52
C MET A 59 2.38 3.75 11.15
N ILE A 60 2.57 2.44 11.03
CA ILE A 60 2.69 1.78 9.73
C ILE A 60 1.30 1.67 9.12
N TYR A 61 1.07 2.33 7.99
CA TYR A 61 -0.17 2.20 7.26
C TYR A 61 0.00 1.32 6.02
N VAL A 62 -1.11 0.71 5.60
CA VAL A 62 -1.30 0.17 4.26
C VAL A 62 -2.47 0.88 3.58
N ARG A 63 -2.37 1.01 2.25
CA ARG A 63 -3.42 1.50 1.37
C ARG A 63 -3.60 0.52 0.22
N ILE A 64 -4.81 0.03 0.06
CA ILE A 64 -5.21 -0.89 -1.01
C ILE A 64 -5.99 -0.09 -2.05
N ASP A 65 -5.59 -0.14 -3.33
CA ASP A 65 -6.26 0.53 -4.45
C ASP A 65 -6.57 2.02 -4.24
N LYS A 66 -5.59 2.75 -3.70
CA LYS A 66 -5.70 4.19 -3.45
C LYS A 66 -6.84 4.59 -2.48
N LYS A 67 -7.37 3.64 -1.69
CA LYS A 67 -8.39 3.91 -0.66
C LYS A 67 -7.80 4.64 0.56
N ARG A 68 -8.56 4.73 1.65
CA ARG A 68 -8.07 5.31 2.91
C ARG A 68 -6.89 4.50 3.46
N LYS A 69 -6.05 5.17 4.25
CA LYS A 69 -5.01 4.50 5.05
C LYS A 69 -5.71 3.64 6.12
N ILE A 70 -5.22 2.42 6.31
CA ILE A 70 -5.56 1.57 7.46
C ILE A 70 -4.25 1.12 8.13
N PRO A 71 -4.27 0.75 9.41
CA PRO A 71 -3.11 0.14 10.06
C PRO A 71 -2.64 -1.10 9.30
N ALA A 72 -1.33 -1.27 9.13
CA ALA A 72 -0.78 -2.43 8.42
C ALA A 72 -1.09 -3.75 9.16
N THR A 73 -1.29 -3.69 10.47
CA THR A 73 -1.69 -4.83 11.30
C THR A 73 -3.10 -5.33 10.98
N THR A 74 -4.00 -4.46 10.52
CA THR A 74 -5.33 -4.87 10.02
C THR A 74 -5.18 -5.82 8.83
N LEU A 75 -4.23 -5.55 7.92
CA LEU A 75 -3.96 -6.47 6.81
C LEU A 75 -3.37 -7.80 7.31
N LEU A 76 -2.49 -7.79 8.32
CA LEU A 76 -1.94 -9.02 8.90
C LEU A 76 -3.04 -9.89 9.51
N ARG A 77 -4.00 -9.28 10.22
CA ARG A 77 -5.17 -9.99 10.75
C ARG A 77 -6.02 -10.61 9.66
N ALA A 78 -6.29 -9.85 8.59
CA ALA A 78 -7.00 -10.37 7.42
C ALA A 78 -6.27 -11.52 6.69
N LEU A 79 -4.97 -11.70 6.96
CA LEU A 79 -4.15 -12.82 6.46
C LEU A 79 -4.05 -13.99 7.46
N GLY A 80 -4.69 -13.89 8.63
CA GLY A 80 -4.77 -14.97 9.63
C GLY A 80 -3.98 -14.74 10.91
N TYR A 81 -3.30 -13.60 11.08
CA TYR A 81 -2.58 -13.28 12.33
C TYR A 81 -3.52 -12.58 13.32
N GLU A 82 -4.25 -13.35 14.12
CA GLU A 82 -5.31 -12.81 14.98
C GLU A 82 -4.80 -12.21 16.30
N ASN A 83 -3.67 -12.67 16.82
CA ASN A 83 -3.22 -12.28 18.15
C ASN A 83 -2.19 -11.16 18.10
N ASN A 84 -2.32 -10.15 18.98
CA ASN A 84 -1.32 -9.08 19.09
C ASN A 84 0.06 -9.63 19.43
N GLU A 85 0.12 -10.64 20.30
CA GLU A 85 1.38 -11.26 20.71
C GLU A 85 2.08 -11.94 19.54
N GLU A 86 1.33 -12.66 18.70
CA GLU A 86 1.84 -13.29 17.50
C GLU A 86 2.38 -12.26 16.50
N ILE A 87 1.63 -11.17 16.28
CA ILE A 87 2.10 -10.05 15.45
C ILE A 87 3.37 -9.43 16.04
N MET A 88 3.44 -9.21 17.35
CA MET A 88 4.63 -8.64 18.00
C MET A 88 5.85 -9.57 17.89
N GLU A 89 5.67 -10.87 18.04
CA GLU A 89 6.72 -11.88 17.92
C GLU A 89 7.29 -11.92 16.49
N LEU A 90 6.45 -11.81 15.45
CA LEU A 90 6.89 -11.78 14.04
C LEU A 90 7.84 -10.63 13.70
N PHE A 91 7.81 -9.56 14.49
CA PHE A 91 8.63 -8.37 14.28
C PHE A 91 9.54 -8.07 15.47
N ASP A 92 9.98 -9.10 16.21
CA ASP A 92 10.95 -8.96 17.30
C ASP A 92 10.59 -7.89 18.34
N TYR A 93 9.29 -7.70 18.60
CA TYR A 93 8.75 -6.72 19.54
C TYR A 93 9.11 -5.25 19.26
N GLU A 94 9.31 -4.91 17.99
CA GLU A 94 9.59 -3.54 17.56
C GLU A 94 8.51 -2.53 18.02
N GLU A 95 8.95 -1.39 18.59
CA GLU A 95 8.06 -0.39 19.19
C GLU A 95 7.07 0.19 18.17
N ILE A 96 7.50 0.32 16.92
CA ILE A 96 6.66 0.85 15.83
C ILE A 96 5.49 -0.06 15.47
N VAL A 97 5.65 -1.37 15.66
CA VAL A 97 4.58 -2.36 15.48
C VAL A 97 3.58 -2.23 16.61
N LYS A 98 4.06 -2.05 17.85
CA LYS A 98 3.21 -1.75 19.00
C LYS A 98 2.37 -0.48 18.79
N THR A 99 2.99 0.62 18.37
CA THR A 99 2.27 1.87 18.03
C THR A 99 1.23 1.66 16.93
N THR A 100 1.50 0.76 15.99
CA THR A 100 0.55 0.42 14.92
C THR A 100 -0.63 -0.39 15.45
N LEU A 101 -0.38 -1.40 16.30
CA LEU A 101 -1.41 -2.19 16.97
C LEU A 101 -2.32 -1.34 17.86
N GLU A 102 -1.78 -0.36 18.57
CA GLU A 102 -2.58 0.55 19.42
C GLU A 102 -3.58 1.40 18.62
N LYS A 103 -3.34 1.59 17.32
CA LYS A 103 -4.22 2.33 16.40
C LYS A 103 -5.09 1.42 15.54
N ASP A 104 -4.93 0.10 15.69
CA ASP A 104 -5.74 -0.89 15.02
C ASP A 104 -7.08 -1.07 15.73
N ASN A 105 -8.16 -0.73 15.03
CA ASN A 105 -9.51 -0.89 15.55
C ASN A 105 -10.04 -2.33 15.39
N SER A 106 -9.32 -3.20 14.67
CA SER A 106 -9.69 -4.60 14.50
C SER A 106 -9.00 -5.47 15.55
N ALA A 107 -9.75 -6.42 16.13
CA ALA A 107 -9.25 -7.34 17.14
C ALA A 107 -9.03 -8.77 16.63
N ASN A 108 -9.62 -9.14 15.49
CA ASN A 108 -9.60 -10.50 14.93
C ASN A 108 -9.68 -10.48 13.39
N GLU A 109 -9.54 -11.64 12.74
CA GLU A 109 -9.59 -11.77 11.27
C GLU A 109 -10.91 -11.25 10.69
N LYS A 110 -12.03 -11.58 11.33
CA LYS A 110 -13.37 -11.24 10.85
C LYS A 110 -13.65 -9.74 10.86
N GLU A 111 -13.11 -9.00 11.82
CA GLU A 111 -13.22 -7.53 11.88
C GLU A 111 -12.29 -6.83 10.89
N ALA A 112 -11.22 -7.51 10.49
CA ALA A 112 -10.25 -6.98 9.53
C ALA A 112 -10.70 -7.12 8.05
N LEU A 113 -11.54 -8.11 7.74
CA LEU A 113 -12.12 -8.39 6.43
C LEU A 113 -13.29 -7.44 6.06
#